data_AF-A0A0D2M7G3-F1
#
_entry.id   AF-A0A0D2M7G3-F1
#
_cell.length_a   1.000
_cell.length_b   1.000
_cell.length_c   1.000
_cell.angle_alpha   90.00
_cell.angle_beta   90.00
_cell.angle_gamma   90.00
#
_symmetry.space_group_name_H-M   'P 1'
#
loop_
_entity.id
_entity.type
_entity.pdbx_description
1 polymer ?
#
loop_
_entity_poly.entity_id
_entity_poly.type
_entity_poly.pdbx_seq_one_letter_code
_entity_poly.pdbx_strand_id
1 'polypeptide(L)'
;MRRCRRLEVLAAPQCISLQALFEDAWDLPALRELNLFGCRHLNGVHLGAVLAGCPELVSLNVNGCWGIGALHLARERTAGRAGAPPAGAG
;
A
#
# COMPACT_ATOMS: atom_id res chain seq x y z
N MET A 1 -6.34 5.37 -1.65
CA MET A 1 -7.49 4.54 -1.15
C MET A 1 -7.71 4.76 0.35
N ARG A 2 -8.60 5.67 0.78
CA ARG A 2 -8.72 6.07 2.22
C ARG A 2 -10.08 5.79 2.89
N ARG A 3 -11.09 5.36 2.13
CA ARG A 3 -12.46 5.19 2.64
C ARG A 3 -12.87 3.73 2.88
N CYS A 4 -12.06 2.77 2.46
CA CYS A 4 -12.38 1.34 2.52
C CYS A 4 -11.76 0.66 3.75
N ARG A 5 -11.97 1.22 4.94
CA ARG A 5 -11.30 0.77 6.18
C ARG A 5 -11.71 -0.62 6.70
N ARG A 6 -12.74 -1.22 6.10
CA ARG A 6 -13.23 -2.58 6.41
C ARG A 6 -12.95 -3.58 5.30
N LEU A 7 -12.23 -3.19 4.26
CA LEU A 7 -11.93 -4.09 3.15
C LEU A 7 -10.88 -5.11 3.61
N GLU A 8 -11.26 -6.38 3.66
CA GLU A 8 -10.38 -7.48 4.08
C GLU A 8 -9.71 -8.17 2.89
N VAL A 9 -10.39 -8.23 1.74
CA VAL A 9 -9.91 -8.90 0.53
C VAL A 9 -9.98 -7.94 -0.64
N LEU A 10 -8.87 -7.80 -1.38
CA LEU A 10 -8.80 -7.06 -2.62
C LEU A 10 -8.13 -7.92 -3.69
N ALA A 11 -8.86 -8.19 -4.77
CA ALA A 11 -8.33 -8.90 -5.92
C ALA A 11 -8.49 -8.03 -7.18
N ALA A 12 -7.37 -7.79 -7.86
CA ALA A 12 -7.32 -7.06 -9.11
C ALA A 12 -6.24 -7.66 -10.03
N PRO A 13 -6.39 -8.93 -10.45
CA PRO A 13 -5.43 -9.59 -11.32
C PRO A 13 -5.38 -8.92 -12.70
N GLN A 14 -4.19 -8.85 -13.27
CA GLN A 14 -3.89 -8.29 -14.59
C GLN A 14 -4.35 -6.83 -14.78
N CYS A 15 -4.59 -6.12 -13.68
CA CYS A 15 -5.01 -4.73 -13.72
C CYS A 15 -3.82 -3.82 -14.04
N ILE A 16 -3.78 -3.30 -15.26
CA ILE A 16 -2.73 -2.38 -15.73
C ILE A 16 -2.91 -0.96 -15.21
N SER A 17 -4.14 -0.54 -14.90
CA SER A 17 -4.46 0.80 -14.41
C SER A 17 -4.21 0.97 -12.91
N LEU A 18 -3.90 -0.12 -12.19
CA LEU A 18 -3.71 -0.08 -10.74
C LEU A 18 -2.51 0.79 -10.33
N GLN A 19 -1.57 1.05 -11.25
CA GLN A 19 -0.43 1.96 -11.05
C GLN A 19 -0.86 3.35 -10.54
N ALA A 20 -1.93 3.91 -11.10
CA ALA A 20 -2.44 5.23 -10.69
C ALA A 20 -2.92 5.26 -9.22
N LEU A 21 -3.26 4.09 -8.65
CA LEU A 21 -3.69 3.98 -7.26
C LEU A 21 -2.52 3.89 -6.27
N PHE A 22 -1.27 3.76 -6.73
CA PHE A 22 -0.08 3.73 -5.86
C PHE A 22 0.57 5.10 -5.67
N GLU A 23 0.20 6.10 -6.47
CA GLU A 23 0.55 7.50 -6.16
C GLU A 23 -0.16 7.98 -4.90
N ASP A 24 -1.35 7.42 -4.63
CA ASP A 24 -2.07 7.61 -3.39
C ASP A 24 -1.57 6.63 -2.31
N ALA A 25 -1.37 7.15 -1.10
CA ALA A 25 -1.15 6.32 0.07
C ALA A 25 -2.32 5.32 0.24
N TRP A 26 -1.98 4.03 0.32
CA TRP A 26 -2.90 2.99 0.75
C TRP A 26 -3.11 3.15 2.27
N ASP A 27 -4.37 3.11 2.70
CA ASP A 27 -4.75 3.12 4.12
C ASP A 27 -5.90 2.11 4.27
N LEU A 28 -5.53 0.83 4.23
CA LEU A 28 -6.46 -0.29 4.32
C LEU A 28 -6.08 -1.14 5.55
N PRO A 29 -6.39 -0.65 6.77
CA PRO A 29 -5.92 -1.25 8.02
C PRO A 29 -6.47 -2.65 8.27
N ALA A 30 -7.58 -3.04 7.63
CA ALA A 30 -8.20 -4.35 7.78
C ALA A 30 -7.86 -5.32 6.63
N LEU A 31 -7.07 -4.89 5.63
CA LEU A 31 -6.78 -5.72 4.47
C LEU A 31 -5.89 -6.89 4.86
N ARG A 32 -6.37 -8.11 4.61
CA ARG A 32 -5.72 -9.38 4.93
C ARG A 32 -5.23 -10.12 3.69
N GLU A 33 -5.94 -9.96 2.58
CA GLU A 33 -5.61 -10.64 1.32
C GLU A 33 -5.55 -9.67 0.16
N LEU A 34 -4.45 -9.72 -0.58
CA LEU A 34 -4.22 -8.90 -1.77
C LEU A 34 -3.75 -9.77 -2.94
N ASN A 35 -4.53 -9.79 -4.01
CA ASN A 35 -4.17 -10.47 -5.24
C ASN A 35 -3.97 -9.47 -6.40
N LEU A 36 -2.72 -9.35 -6.83
CA LEU A 36 -2.26 -8.50 -7.93
C LEU A 36 -1.59 -9.34 -9.03
N PHE A 37 -1.93 -10.62 -9.16
CA PHE A 37 -1.35 -11.52 -10.16
C PHE A 37 -1.28 -10.88 -11.56
N GLY A 38 -0.13 -10.92 -12.20
CA GLY A 38 0.04 -10.47 -13.59
C GLY A 38 0.00 -8.95 -13.79
N CYS A 39 0.03 -8.15 -12.72
CA CYS A 39 0.07 -6.69 -12.80
C CYS A 39 1.47 -6.21 -13.21
N ARG A 40 1.66 -6.07 -14.52
CA ARG A 40 2.96 -5.90 -15.19
C ARG A 40 3.67 -4.57 -14.89
N HIS A 41 2.90 -3.54 -14.54
CA HIS A 41 3.39 -2.19 -14.25
C HIS A 41 3.73 -1.99 -12.76
N LEU A 42 3.53 -3.02 -11.93
CA LEU A 42 3.95 -2.96 -10.53
C LEU A 42 5.45 -3.04 -10.41
N ASN A 43 5.99 -2.25 -9.49
CA ASN A 43 7.38 -2.27 -9.12
C ASN A 43 7.52 -2.36 -7.59
N GLY A 44 8.77 -2.48 -7.13
CA GLY A 44 9.09 -2.57 -5.71
C GLY A 44 8.62 -1.41 -4.85
N VAL A 45 8.56 -0.21 -5.42
CA VAL A 45 8.15 1.02 -4.71
C VAL A 45 6.64 0.99 -4.47
N HIS A 46 5.86 0.67 -5.51
CA HIS A 46 4.41 0.49 -5.41
C HIS A 46 4.05 -0.53 -4.32
N LEU A 47 4.74 -1.68 -4.31
CA LEU A 47 4.48 -2.72 -3.34
C LEU A 47 4.89 -2.32 -1.91
N GLY A 48 5.99 -1.58 -1.76
CA GLY A 48 6.41 -1.01 -0.49
C GLY A 48 5.35 -0.10 0.14
N ALA A 49 4.73 0.77 -0.66
CA ALA A 49 3.67 1.66 -0.20
C ALA A 49 2.42 0.89 0.28
N VAL A 50 2.06 -0.20 -0.39
CA VAL A 50 0.95 -1.06 0.05
C VAL A 50 1.25 -1.74 1.37
N LEU A 51 2.44 -2.32 1.52
CA LEU A 51 2.84 -3.00 2.75
C LEU A 51 2.88 -2.03 3.94
N ALA A 52 3.24 -0.76 3.72
CA ALA A 52 3.18 0.27 4.75
C ALA A 52 1.75 0.65 5.14
N GLY A 53 0.80 0.63 4.19
CA GLY A 53 -0.60 1.02 4.38
C GLY A 53 -1.55 -0.09 4.83
N CYS A 54 -1.09 -1.35 4.82
CA CYS A 54 -1.89 -2.54 5.09
C CYS A 54 -1.20 -3.41 6.17
N PRO A 55 -1.22 -2.97 7.45
CA PRO A 55 -0.50 -3.64 8.54
C PRO A 55 -1.00 -5.06 8.84
N GLU A 56 -2.26 -5.36 8.52
CA GLU A 56 -2.89 -6.67 8.76
C GLU A 56 -2.77 -7.64 7.57
N LEU A 57 -1.99 -7.30 6.53
CA LEU A 57 -1.90 -8.11 5.32
C LEU A 57 -1.17 -9.44 5.60
N VAL A 58 -1.85 -10.56 5.39
CA VAL A 58 -1.33 -11.92 5.64
C VAL A 58 -1.06 -12.67 4.33
N SER A 59 -1.82 -12.39 3.27
CA SER A 59 -1.72 -13.06 1.98
C SER A 59 -1.48 -12.04 0.86
N LEU A 60 -0.42 -12.25 0.09
CA LEU A 60 -0.06 -11.41 -1.05
C LEU A 60 0.29 -12.28 -2.26
N ASN A 61 -0.46 -12.12 -3.35
CA ASN A 61 -0.15 -12.74 -4.63
C ASN A 61 0.31 -11.70 -5.64
N VAL A 62 1.60 -11.76 -6.00
CA VAL A 62 2.23 -10.93 -7.06
C VAL A 62 2.89 -11.79 -8.13
N ASN A 63 2.44 -13.04 -8.28
CA ASN A 63 2.95 -13.91 -9.33
C ASN A 63 2.69 -13.28 -10.70
N GLY A 64 3.67 -13.37 -11.61
CA GLY A 64 3.57 -12.73 -12.92
C GLY A 64 3.69 -11.19 -12.92
N CYS A 65 4.11 -10.57 -11.80
CA CYS A 65 4.48 -9.15 -11.73
C CYS A 65 5.99 -8.97 -11.93
N TRP A 66 6.42 -8.82 -13.17
CA TRP A 66 7.82 -8.84 -13.61
C TRP A 66 8.56 -7.53 -13.35
N GLY A 67 7.85 -6.43 -13.10
CA GLY A 67 8.47 -5.17 -12.66
C GLY A 67 8.90 -5.17 -11.19
N ILE A 68 8.54 -6.19 -10.40
CA ILE A 68 8.94 -6.34 -9.00
C ILE A 68 10.28 -7.06 -8.94
N GLY A 69 11.37 -6.31 -9.17
CA GLY A 69 12.74 -6.84 -9.07
C GLY A 69 13.32 -6.84 -7.65
N ALA A 70 12.85 -5.93 -6.80
CA ALA A 70 13.26 -5.83 -5.40
C ALA A 70 12.11 -5.21 -4.59
N LEU A 71 11.97 -5.56 -3.32
CA LEU A 71 11.02 -4.91 -2.42
C LEU A 71 11.67 -3.70 -1.79
N HIS A 72 11.11 -2.50 -2.01
CA HIS A 72 11.49 -1.32 -1.25
C HIS A 72 10.61 -1.24 0.00
N LEU A 73 11.06 -1.90 1.07
CA LEU A 73 10.46 -1.74 2.39
C LEU A 73 10.84 -0.35 2.92
N ALA A 74 9.96 0.63 2.73
CA ALA A 74 10.06 1.90 3.41
C ALA A 74 9.94 1.63 4.91
N ARG A 75 11.07 1.63 5.63
CA ARG A 75 11.08 1.57 7.09
C ARG A 75 10.55 2.89 7.64
N GLU A 76 9.23 3.05 7.63
CA GLU A 76 8.59 4.16 8.33
C GLU A 76 8.16 3.68 9.72
N ARG A 77 9.10 3.75 10.66
CA ARG A 77 8.74 3.85 12.07
C ARG A 77 8.19 5.26 12.30
N THR A 78 6.91 5.47 12.03
CA THR A 78 6.18 6.61 12.60
C THR A 78 5.18 6.11 13.64
N ALA A 79 5.73 5.41 14.64
CA ALA A 79 5.18 5.50 15.98
C ALA A 79 5.36 6.96 16.42
N GLY A 80 4.27 7.72 16.43
CA GLY A 80 4.24 9.07 16.98
C GLY A 80 4.43 10.18 15.95
N ARG A 81 3.33 10.64 15.38
CA ARG A 81 3.16 12.07 15.12
C ARG A 81 1.94 12.57 15.89
N ALA A 82 2.11 12.69 17.21
CA ALA A 82 1.54 13.82 17.91
C ALA A 82 2.07 15.07 17.19
N GLY A 83 1.17 15.86 16.63
CA GLY A 83 1.52 16.96 15.73
C GLY A 83 0.36 17.93 15.53
N ALA A 84 -0.30 18.28 16.63
CA ALA A 84 -0.99 19.56 16.79
C ALA A 84 -0.37 20.22 18.04
N PRO A 85 -0.24 21.56 18.14
CA PRO A 85 -0.50 22.65 17.18
C PRO A 85 0.78 23.44 16.81
N PRO A 86 0.77 24.35 15.82
CA PRO A 86 1.66 25.50 15.88
C PRO A 86 1.13 26.46 16.95
N ALA A 87 1.94 26.67 17.99
CA ALA A 87 1.73 27.70 18.99
C ALA A 87 2.49 28.98 18.61
N GLY A 88 1.85 30.12 18.88
CA GLY A 88 2.48 31.44 18.94
C GLY A 88 2.15 32.34 17.74
N ALA A 89 2.05 33.66 17.88
CA ALA A 89 2.12 34.55 19.04
C ALA A 89 1.78 35.96 18.53
N GLY A 90 1.14 36.80 19.35
CA GLY A 90 1.04 38.26 19.13
C GLY A 90 -0.20 38.72 18.40
#